data_AF-A0A7W1B936-F1
#
_entry.id   AF-A0A7W1B936-F1
#
_cell.length_a   1.000
_cell.length_b   1.000
_cell.length_c   1.000
_cell.angle_alpha   90.00
_cell.angle_beta   90.00
_cell.angle_gamma   90.00
#
_symmetry.space_group_name_H-M   'P 1'
#
loop_
_entity.id
_entity.type
_entity.pdbx_description
1 polymer ?
#
loop_
_entity_poly.entity_id
_entity_poly.type
_entity_poly.pdbx_seq_one_letter_code
_entity_poly.pdbx_strand_id
1 'polypeptide(L)'
;VEITYSDDAATPGDTLVGTQTTTQLLPWAFMGGVNFDLTPNVELGGELRYWLYRQYRKQHTDVVGIFLVRELETMKNYRDSWQTSGGLRVHDLAPVPALELMAGMHYDRTPAPSSTVTLDQPTFNHIGLHTGARWTVGRYRLGASWLHYWYDIPTVTNSTTSPPSNFRGNGTNNIFTVSLEARL
;
A
#
# COMPACT_ATOMS: atom_id res chain seq x y z
N VAL A 1 13.84 -5.44 21.87
CA VAL A 1 14.59 -4.38 21.18
C VAL A 1 15.89 -4.19 21.92
N GLU A 2 16.96 -4.18 21.14
CA GLU A 2 18.33 -3.97 21.60
C GLU A 2 18.76 -2.61 21.06
N ILE A 3 19.08 -1.67 21.95
CA ILE A 3 19.61 -0.35 21.56
C ILE A 3 21.07 -0.31 22.00
N THR A 4 21.97 -0.24 21.02
CA THR A 4 23.39 -0.01 21.26
C THR A 4 23.67 1.48 21.10
N TYR A 5 24.23 2.10 22.13
CA TYR A 5 24.65 3.49 22.04
C TYR A 5 25.78 3.65 21.03
N SER A 6 25.67 4.66 20.15
CA SER A 6 26.71 4.98 19.16
C SER A 6 27.99 5.48 19.84
N ASP A 7 29.09 5.47 19.09
CA ASP A 7 30.42 5.86 19.58
C ASP A 7 30.49 7.31 20.12
N ASP A 8 29.53 8.14 19.76
CA ASP A 8 29.43 9.54 20.19
C ASP A 8 28.60 9.74 21.49
N ALA A 9 28.09 8.65 22.09
CA ALA A 9 27.32 8.72 23.34
C ALA A 9 28.24 8.85 24.57
N ALA A 10 27.66 9.26 25.71
CA ALA A 10 28.40 9.35 26.97
C ALA A 10 28.92 7.99 27.47
N THR A 11 28.28 6.88 27.07
CA THR A 11 28.74 5.50 27.30
C THR A 11 28.64 4.66 26.01
N PRO A 12 29.64 4.75 25.12
CA PRO A 12 29.70 3.99 23.88
C PRO A 12 29.64 2.47 24.10
N GLY A 13 28.88 1.75 23.26
CA GLY A 13 28.79 0.29 23.31
C GLY A 13 27.89 -0.28 24.42
N ASP A 14 27.35 0.57 25.30
CA ASP A 14 26.32 0.14 26.25
C ASP A 14 25.09 -0.35 25.48
N THR A 15 24.57 -1.49 25.92
CA THR A 15 23.44 -2.18 25.28
C THR A 15 22.25 -2.17 26.22
N LEU A 16 21.15 -1.55 25.79
CA LEU A 16 19.88 -1.55 26.50
C LEU A 16 18.96 -2.59 25.89
N VAL A 17 18.55 -3.56 26.70
CA VAL A 17 17.63 -4.63 26.31
C VAL A 17 16.27 -4.37 26.91
N GLY A 18 15.27 -4.23 26.05
CA GLY A 18 13.90 -4.03 26.48
C GLY A 18 12.87 -4.70 25.58
N THR A 19 11.62 -4.65 26.00
CA THR A 19 10.46 -5.08 25.21
C THR A 19 9.73 -3.84 24.71
N GLN A 20 9.32 -3.87 23.44
CA GLN A 20 8.48 -2.82 22.85
C GLN A 20 7.15 -3.44 22.41
N THR A 21 6.05 -2.78 22.76
CA THR A 21 4.70 -3.17 22.32
C THR A 21 4.05 -2.01 21.61
N THR A 22 3.77 -2.15 20.31
CA THR A 22 3.11 -1.11 19.51
C THR A 22 1.68 -1.51 19.22
N THR A 23 0.73 -0.64 19.54
CA THR A 23 -0.67 -0.84 19.14
C THR A 23 -0.88 -0.28 17.74
N GLN A 24 -1.27 -1.14 16.79
CA GLN A 24 -1.61 -0.73 15.43
C GLN A 24 -3.13 -0.72 15.25
N LEU A 25 -3.64 0.39 14.74
CA LEU A 25 -5.06 0.51 14.40
C LEU A 25 -5.29 0.01 12.97
N LEU A 26 -6.19 -0.96 12.82
CA LEU A 26 -6.71 -1.36 11.52
C LEU A 26 -7.97 -0.53 11.21
N PRO A 27 -7.97 0.27 10.13
CA PRO A 27 -9.12 1.10 9.79
C PRO A 27 -10.26 0.24 9.27
N TRP A 28 -11.50 0.68 9.50
CA TRP A 28 -12.66 0.14 8.80
C TRP A 28 -12.53 0.41 7.30
N ALA A 29 -12.80 -0.61 6.49
CA ALA A 29 -12.78 -0.54 5.04
C ALA A 29 -14.18 -0.85 4.48
N PHE A 30 -14.63 0.00 3.56
CA PHE A 30 -15.86 -0.19 2.79
C PHE A 30 -15.49 -0.33 1.33
N MET A 31 -16.06 -1.34 0.67
CA MET A 31 -15.77 -1.63 -0.72
C MET A 31 -17.08 -1.89 -1.44
N GLY A 32 -17.23 -1.31 -2.62
CA GLY A 32 -18.38 -1.54 -3.49
C GLY A 32 -17.92 -1.50 -4.94
N GLY A 33 -18.42 -2.44 -5.73
CA GLY A 33 -18.06 -2.54 -7.14
C GLY A 33 -19.23 -3.02 -7.98
N VAL A 34 -19.12 -2.75 -9.28
CA VAL A 34 -20.09 -3.15 -10.29
C VAL A 34 -19.34 -3.72 -11.48
N ASN A 35 -19.89 -4.80 -12.04
CA ASN A 35 -19.46 -5.33 -13.32
C ASN A 35 -20.63 -5.24 -14.30
N PHE A 36 -20.32 -4.97 -15.55
CA PHE A 36 -21.28 -4.76 -16.61
C PHE A 36 -20.79 -5.40 -17.90
N ASP A 37 -21.54 -6.37 -18.41
CA ASP A 37 -21.25 -7.01 -19.69
C ASP A 37 -21.68 -6.08 -20.83
N LEU A 38 -20.72 -5.41 -21.46
CA LEU A 38 -20.97 -4.54 -22.61
C LEU A 38 -21.32 -5.38 -23.85
N THR A 39 -20.65 -6.53 -24.00
CA THR A 39 -20.93 -7.55 -25.01
C THR A 39 -20.69 -8.93 -24.37
N PRO A 40 -21.07 -10.05 -25.03
CA PRO A 40 -20.78 -11.39 -24.52
C PRO A 40 -19.28 -11.69 -24.31
N ASN A 41 -18.40 -10.87 -24.89
CA ASN A 41 -16.96 -11.04 -24.85
C ASN A 41 -16.23 -9.90 -24.11
N VAL A 42 -16.94 -8.86 -23.68
CA VAL A 42 -16.36 -7.66 -23.08
C VAL A 42 -17.15 -7.28 -21.83
N GLU A 43 -16.46 -7.36 -20.69
CA GLU A 43 -16.96 -6.95 -19.38
C GLU A 43 -16.23 -5.69 -18.94
N LEU A 44 -16.97 -4.72 -18.41
CA LEU A 44 -16.44 -3.54 -17.73
C LEU A 44 -16.60 -3.70 -16.23
N GLY A 45 -15.61 -3.28 -15.47
CA GLY A 45 -15.63 -3.32 -14.00
C GLY A 45 -15.28 -1.96 -13.42
N GLY A 46 -15.91 -1.62 -12.31
CA GLY A 46 -15.62 -0.43 -11.52
C GLY A 46 -15.71 -0.74 -10.03
N GLU A 47 -14.83 -0.16 -9.23
CA GLU A 47 -14.80 -0.35 -7.78
C GLU A 47 -14.41 0.95 -7.07
N LEU A 48 -15.07 1.19 -5.93
CA LEU A 48 -14.72 2.22 -4.97
C LEU A 48 -14.37 1.53 -3.64
N ARG A 49 -13.20 1.86 -3.10
CA ARG A 49 -12.76 1.50 -1.75
C ARG A 49 -12.63 2.76 -0.90
N TYR A 50 -13.06 2.68 0.34
CA TYR A 50 -13.01 3.78 1.29
C TYR A 50 -12.54 3.29 2.66
N TRP A 51 -11.54 3.96 3.24
CA TRP A 51 -10.95 3.58 4.52
C TRP A 51 -11.06 4.71 5.55
N LEU A 52 -11.60 4.40 6.74
CA LEU A 52 -11.78 5.35 7.85
C LEU A 52 -10.49 5.59 8.67
N TYR A 53 -9.42 5.99 8.00
CA TYR A 53 -8.13 6.27 8.63
C TYR A 53 -8.12 7.46 9.60
N ARG A 54 -9.18 8.30 9.65
CA ARG A 54 -9.29 9.41 10.63
C ARG A 54 -9.16 8.98 12.10
N GLN A 55 -9.37 7.70 12.38
CA GLN A 55 -9.19 7.09 13.69
C GLN A 55 -7.71 6.99 14.09
N TYR A 56 -6.81 6.91 13.11
CA TYR A 56 -5.37 6.75 13.33
C TYR A 56 -4.68 8.10 13.54
N ARG A 57 -4.89 8.68 14.73
CA ARG A 57 -4.32 9.97 15.15
C ARG A 57 -2.89 9.84 15.64
N LYS A 58 -2.61 8.81 16.43
CA LYS A 58 -1.32 8.56 17.07
C LYS A 58 -0.98 7.08 17.01
N GLN A 59 0.31 6.79 16.88
CA GLN A 59 0.88 5.47 17.11
C GLN A 59 1.62 5.51 18.45
N HIS A 60 1.20 4.64 19.38
CA HIS A 60 1.77 4.53 20.71
C HIS A 60 2.55 3.22 20.83
N THR A 61 3.76 3.32 21.36
CA THR A 61 4.63 2.18 21.66
C THR A 61 5.04 2.25 23.12
N ASP A 62 4.67 1.23 23.90
CA ASP A 62 5.15 1.05 25.26
C ASP A 62 6.55 0.43 25.25
N VAL A 63 7.47 0.98 26.05
CA VAL A 63 8.85 0.51 26.16
C VAL A 63 9.12 0.10 27.61
N VAL A 64 9.51 -1.17 27.79
CA VAL A 64 9.84 -1.75 29.10
C VAL A 64 11.30 -2.20 29.09
N GLY A 65 12.05 -1.87 30.14
CA GLY A 65 13.44 -2.34 30.32
C GLY A 65 14.52 -1.42 29.77
N ILE A 66 14.17 -0.25 29.22
CA ILE A 66 15.12 0.77 28.76
C ILE A 66 15.07 1.95 29.74
N PHE A 67 16.21 2.28 30.36
CA PHE A 67 16.28 3.40 31.30
C PHE A 67 16.00 4.73 30.57
N LEU A 68 15.18 5.61 31.18
CA LEU A 68 14.71 6.91 30.66
C LEU A 68 13.73 6.90 29.47
N VAL A 69 13.49 5.77 28.79
CA VAL A 69 12.51 5.68 27.70
C VAL A 69 11.38 4.73 28.11
N ARG A 70 10.19 5.31 28.33
CA ARG A 70 8.99 4.54 28.75
C ARG A 70 7.96 4.40 27.65
N GLU A 71 7.92 5.37 26.75
CA GLU A 71 6.96 5.42 25.65
C GLU A 71 7.57 6.11 24.43
N LEU A 72 7.07 5.75 23.26
CA LEU A 72 7.32 6.45 22.01
C LEU A 72 5.97 6.78 21.38
N GLU A 73 5.65 8.07 21.29
CA GLU A 73 4.49 8.56 20.56
C GLU A 73 4.90 9.10 19.19
N THR A 74 4.22 8.65 18.14
CA THR A 74 4.34 9.23 16.80
C THR A 74 2.98 9.76 16.36
N MET A 75 2.90 11.06 16.05
CA MET A 75 1.70 11.66 15.49
C MET A 75 1.53 11.18 14.04
N LYS A 76 0.37 10.58 13.75
CA LYS A 76 -0.01 10.14 12.39
C LYS A 76 -1.02 11.08 11.76
N ASN A 77 -2.03 11.53 12.52
CA ASN A 77 -3.06 12.48 12.07
C ASN A 77 -3.66 12.14 10.69
N TYR A 78 -3.89 10.86 10.42
CA TYR A 78 -4.39 10.44 9.11
C TYR A 78 -5.77 11.01 8.83
N ARG A 79 -6.03 11.21 7.54
CA ARG A 79 -7.35 11.50 6.98
C ARG A 79 -7.87 10.24 6.31
N ASP A 80 -9.16 10.19 6.05
CA ASP A 80 -9.70 9.05 5.31
C ASP A 80 -9.09 8.97 3.90
N SER A 81 -8.93 7.74 3.45
CA SER A 81 -8.40 7.41 2.13
C SER A 81 -9.49 6.77 1.30
N TRP A 82 -9.36 6.88 -0.01
CA TRP A 82 -10.23 6.22 -0.95
C TRP A 82 -9.46 5.87 -2.21
N GLN A 83 -9.94 4.83 -2.88
CA GLN A 83 -9.43 4.38 -4.16
C GLN A 83 -10.60 4.17 -5.09
N THR A 84 -10.47 4.69 -6.31
CA THR A 84 -11.36 4.35 -7.43
C THR A 84 -10.57 3.56 -8.45
N SER A 85 -11.12 2.43 -8.88
CA SER A 85 -10.55 1.64 -9.97
C SER A 85 -11.59 1.31 -11.01
N GLY A 86 -11.15 1.16 -12.25
CA GLY A 86 -11.99 0.71 -13.34
C GLY A 86 -11.15 0.01 -14.39
N GLY A 87 -11.80 -0.87 -15.15
CA GLY A 87 -11.12 -1.64 -16.18
C GLY A 87 -12.08 -2.41 -17.04
N LEU A 88 -11.48 -3.17 -17.95
CA LEU A 88 -12.18 -4.05 -18.87
C LEU A 88 -11.51 -5.42 -18.89
N ARG A 89 -12.34 -6.43 -19.18
CA ARG A 89 -11.94 -7.80 -19.42
C ARG A 89 -12.49 -8.22 -20.77
N VAL A 90 -11.62 -8.73 -21.63
CA VAL A 90 -11.98 -9.37 -22.89
C VAL A 90 -11.82 -10.88 -22.73
N HIS A 91 -12.85 -11.66 -23.03
CA HIS A 91 -12.86 -13.12 -22.85
C HIS A 91 -13.69 -13.81 -23.95
N ASP A 92 -13.56 -15.14 -24.02
CA ASP A 92 -14.32 -16.02 -24.91
C ASP A 92 -14.23 -15.64 -26.41
N LEU A 93 -13.10 -15.05 -26.83
CA LEU A 93 -12.86 -14.73 -28.23
C LEU A 93 -12.83 -16.01 -29.07
N ALA A 94 -13.58 -16.07 -30.16
CA ALA A 94 -13.70 -17.27 -31.00
C ALA A 94 -12.36 -17.91 -31.42
N PRO A 95 -11.31 -17.15 -31.78
CA PRO A 95 -10.00 -17.74 -32.11
C PRO A 95 -9.25 -18.32 -30.90
N VAL A 96 -9.51 -17.82 -29.68
CA VAL A 96 -8.78 -18.17 -28.46
C VAL A 96 -9.72 -18.19 -27.24
N PRO A 97 -10.69 -19.12 -27.17
CA PRO A 97 -11.78 -19.04 -26.17
C PRO A 97 -11.30 -19.18 -24.73
N ALA A 98 -10.14 -19.80 -24.51
CA ALA A 98 -9.57 -19.99 -23.18
C ALA A 98 -8.68 -18.82 -22.70
N LEU A 99 -8.48 -17.79 -23.52
CA LEU A 99 -7.66 -16.62 -23.21
C LEU A 99 -8.56 -15.46 -22.78
N GLU A 100 -8.17 -14.84 -21.68
CA GLU A 100 -8.76 -13.62 -21.16
C GLU A 100 -7.69 -12.54 -21.08
N LEU A 101 -8.02 -11.34 -21.51
CA LEU A 101 -7.16 -10.16 -21.43
C LEU A 101 -7.82 -9.13 -20.53
N MET A 102 -7.04 -8.48 -19.67
CA MET A 102 -7.53 -7.53 -18.68
C MET A 102 -6.68 -6.27 -18.76
N ALA A 103 -7.34 -5.11 -18.70
CA ALA A 103 -6.66 -3.83 -18.59
C ALA A 103 -7.48 -2.90 -17.70
N GLY A 104 -6.82 -2.07 -16.91
CA GLY A 104 -7.52 -1.16 -16.02
C GLY A 104 -6.62 -0.10 -15.44
N MET A 105 -7.23 0.85 -14.76
CA MET A 105 -6.54 1.91 -14.05
C MET A 105 -7.14 2.09 -12.67
N HIS A 106 -6.37 2.71 -11.78
CA HIS A 106 -6.88 3.16 -10.50
C HIS A 106 -6.20 4.46 -10.09
N TYR A 107 -6.88 5.17 -9.22
CA TYR A 107 -6.33 6.26 -8.42
C TYR A 107 -6.56 5.95 -6.96
N ASP A 108 -5.51 6.04 -6.15
CA ASP A 108 -5.52 5.86 -4.71
C ASP A 108 -5.03 7.14 -4.03
N ARG A 109 -5.81 7.64 -3.09
CA ARG A 109 -5.51 8.82 -2.28
C ARG A 109 -4.91 8.39 -0.95
N THR A 110 -3.70 8.86 -0.65
CA THR A 110 -3.03 8.57 0.63
C THR A 110 -3.83 9.13 1.82
N PRO A 111 -3.91 8.37 2.94
CA PRO A 111 -4.44 8.89 4.19
C PRO A 111 -3.47 9.83 4.91
N ALA A 112 -2.17 9.77 4.62
CA ALA A 112 -1.15 10.49 5.37
C ALA A 112 -1.04 11.97 4.94
N PRO A 113 -1.17 12.93 5.88
CA PRO A 113 -0.79 14.31 5.64
C PRO A 113 0.71 14.44 5.37
N SER A 114 1.10 15.43 4.57
CA SER A 114 2.52 15.72 4.26
C SER A 114 3.39 15.90 5.51
N SER A 115 2.85 16.52 6.56
CA SER A 115 3.59 16.80 7.81
C SER A 115 3.93 15.57 8.65
N THR A 116 3.31 14.42 8.38
CA THR A 116 3.46 13.18 9.16
C THR A 116 3.90 11.99 8.30
N VAL A 117 4.29 12.23 7.04
CA VAL A 117 4.92 11.20 6.20
C VAL A 117 6.28 10.86 6.80
N THR A 118 6.56 9.57 6.90
CA THR A 118 7.83 9.05 7.41
C THR A 118 8.49 8.17 6.35
N LEU A 119 9.83 8.10 6.37
CA LEU A 119 10.59 7.31 5.39
C LEU A 119 10.42 5.79 5.54
N ASP A 120 10.06 5.33 6.73
CA ASP A 120 9.77 3.91 7.01
C ASP A 120 8.38 3.49 6.51
N GLN A 121 7.45 4.44 6.35
CA GLN A 121 6.10 4.20 5.87
C GLN A 121 5.69 5.25 4.80
N PRO A 122 6.41 5.30 3.66
CA PRO A 122 6.08 6.26 2.62
C PRO A 122 4.74 5.87 2.00
N THR A 123 3.77 6.77 2.05
CA THR A 123 2.47 6.58 1.40
C THR A 123 2.06 7.86 0.70
N PHE A 124 1.81 7.74 -0.60
CA PHE A 124 1.54 8.86 -1.50
C PHE A 124 0.30 8.57 -2.32
N ASN A 125 -0.33 9.64 -2.79
CA ASN A 125 -1.32 9.50 -3.85
C ASN A 125 -0.64 8.81 -5.04
N HIS A 126 -1.34 7.92 -5.72
CA HIS A 126 -0.81 7.34 -6.94
C HIS A 126 -1.92 7.01 -7.92
N ILE A 127 -1.55 7.07 -9.19
CA ILE A 127 -2.33 6.49 -10.28
C ILE A 127 -1.59 5.24 -10.74
N GLY A 128 -2.32 4.19 -11.06
CA GLY A 128 -1.70 2.99 -11.60
C GLY A 128 -2.45 2.41 -12.76
N LEU A 129 -1.68 1.92 -13.72
CA LEU A 129 -2.13 1.16 -14.88
C LEU A 129 -1.90 -0.32 -14.61
N HIS A 130 -2.87 -1.14 -14.98
CA HIS A 130 -2.84 -2.58 -14.83
C HIS A 130 -3.10 -3.22 -16.18
N THR A 131 -2.32 -4.23 -16.53
CA THR A 131 -2.63 -5.14 -17.62
C THR A 131 -2.41 -6.58 -17.16
N GLY A 132 -3.12 -7.51 -17.79
CA GLY A 132 -2.95 -8.90 -17.49
C GLY A 132 -3.55 -9.81 -18.54
N ALA A 133 -3.09 -11.05 -18.52
CA ALA A 133 -3.63 -12.12 -19.32
C ALA A 133 -3.86 -13.34 -18.42
N ARG A 134 -4.94 -14.07 -18.70
CA ARG A 134 -5.26 -15.32 -18.05
C ARG A 134 -5.56 -16.36 -19.10
N TRP A 135 -4.91 -17.51 -19.03
CA TRP A 135 -5.07 -18.60 -19.98
C TRP A 135 -5.38 -19.90 -19.26
N THR A 136 -6.46 -20.58 -19.67
CA THR A 136 -6.84 -21.88 -19.11
C THR A 136 -6.46 -23.00 -20.06
N VAL A 137 -5.69 -23.99 -19.60
CA VAL A 137 -5.28 -25.17 -20.37
C VAL A 137 -5.53 -26.43 -19.54
N GLY A 138 -6.55 -27.19 -19.94
CA GLY A 138 -7.01 -28.36 -19.18
C GLY A 138 -7.41 -27.97 -17.76
N ARG A 139 -6.79 -28.60 -16.75
CA ARG A 139 -7.00 -28.29 -15.33
C ARG A 139 -6.19 -27.10 -14.80
N TYR A 140 -5.32 -26.52 -15.62
CA TYR A 140 -4.42 -25.46 -15.21
C TYR A 140 -4.92 -24.10 -15.68
N ARG A 141 -4.74 -23.09 -14.83
CA ARG A 141 -4.99 -21.69 -15.16
C ARG A 141 -3.71 -20.90 -14.90
N LEU A 142 -3.20 -20.28 -15.95
CA LEU A 142 -2.01 -19.44 -15.95
C LEU A 142 -2.46 -17.99 -15.93
N GLY A 143 -1.86 -17.18 -15.07
CA GLY A 143 -2.06 -15.74 -15.02
C GLY A 143 -0.73 -15.01 -15.13
N ALA A 144 -0.73 -13.90 -15.86
CA ALA A 144 0.36 -12.94 -15.85
C ALA A 144 -0.24 -11.54 -15.73
N SER A 145 0.34 -10.68 -14.90
CA SER A 145 -0.04 -9.29 -14.81
C SER A 145 1.17 -8.38 -14.70
N TRP A 146 0.99 -7.16 -15.22
CA TRP A 146 1.91 -6.05 -15.06
C TRP A 146 1.14 -4.85 -14.52
N LEU A 147 1.68 -4.24 -13.48
CA LEU A 147 1.15 -3.05 -12.87
C LEU A 147 2.24 -1.98 -12.89
N HIS A 148 1.86 -0.76 -13.26
CA HIS A 148 2.75 0.39 -13.23
C HIS A 148 2.12 1.53 -12.44
N TYR A 149 2.80 1.99 -11.41
CA TYR A 149 2.35 3.09 -10.54
C TYR A 149 3.17 4.34 -10.80
N TRP A 150 2.48 5.48 -10.87
CA TRP A 150 3.07 6.80 -10.79
C TRP A 150 2.66 7.44 -9.46
N TYR A 151 3.65 7.75 -8.62
CA TYR A 151 3.39 8.38 -7.33
C TYR A 151 3.42 9.90 -7.47
N ASP A 152 2.36 10.53 -6.97
CA ASP A 152 2.30 11.97 -6.76
C ASP A 152 2.92 12.29 -5.39
N ILE A 153 4.24 12.47 -5.41
CA ILE A 153 5.06 12.70 -4.23
C ILE A 153 5.11 14.22 -3.97
N PRO A 154 4.46 14.72 -2.90
CA PRO A 154 4.50 16.14 -2.58
C PRO A 154 5.90 16.54 -2.10
N THR A 155 6.26 17.81 -2.29
CA THR A 155 7.40 18.40 -1.58
C THR A 155 7.00 18.63 -0.12
N VAL A 156 7.72 18.02 0.82
CA VAL A 156 7.49 18.14 2.25
C VAL A 156 8.59 19.00 2.87
N THR A 157 8.20 20.15 3.41
CA THR A 157 9.08 21.09 4.11
C THR A 157 8.70 21.32 5.57
N ASN A 158 7.56 20.78 5.99
CA ASN A 158 6.93 21.01 7.29
C ASN A 158 6.76 19.71 8.08
N SER A 159 7.74 18.80 8.00
CA SER A 159 7.68 17.54 8.73
C SER A 159 7.67 17.77 10.24
N THR A 160 6.76 17.08 10.92
CA THR A 160 6.60 17.07 12.38
C THR A 160 7.10 15.77 13.01
N THR A 161 7.71 14.89 12.20
CA THR A 161 8.26 13.61 12.64
C THR A 161 9.56 13.83 13.40
N SER A 162 9.98 12.84 14.19
CA SER A 162 11.28 12.85 14.87
C SER A 162 12.05 11.57 14.51
N PRO A 163 13.16 11.65 13.76
CA PRO A 163 13.72 12.87 13.15
C PRO A 163 12.82 13.45 12.03
N PRO A 164 12.90 14.76 11.71
CA PRO A 164 12.11 15.38 10.66
C PRO A 164 12.41 14.79 9.27
N SER A 165 11.36 14.37 8.56
CA SER A 165 11.44 13.81 7.20
C SER A 165 11.01 14.82 6.15
N ASN A 166 11.86 15.81 5.86
CA ASN A 166 11.65 16.75 4.75
C ASN A 166 12.23 16.17 3.46
N PHE A 167 11.45 16.12 2.38
CA PHE A 167 11.89 15.53 1.12
C PHE A 167 11.21 16.15 -0.11
N ARG A 168 11.83 15.92 -1.25
CA ARG A 168 11.29 16.17 -2.60
C ARG A 168 11.69 15.00 -3.47
N GLY A 169 10.78 14.48 -4.28
CA GLY A 169 11.10 13.35 -5.13
C GLY A 169 10.06 13.09 -6.21
N ASN A 170 10.37 12.10 -7.03
CA ASN A 170 9.44 11.44 -7.95
C ASN A 170 9.59 9.93 -7.75
N GLY A 171 8.56 9.18 -8.11
CA GLY A 171 8.58 7.74 -7.92
C GLY A 171 7.68 7.04 -8.93
N THR A 172 8.17 5.92 -9.44
CA THR A 172 7.37 4.95 -10.18
C THR A 172 7.67 3.55 -9.68
N ASN A 173 6.75 2.63 -9.86
CA ASN A 173 6.94 1.23 -9.51
C ASN A 173 6.38 0.34 -10.61
N ASN A 174 7.11 -0.72 -10.95
CA ASN A 174 6.65 -1.79 -11.84
C ASN A 174 6.53 -3.08 -11.05
N ILE A 175 5.34 -3.69 -11.06
CA ILE A 175 5.08 -4.98 -10.41
C ILE A 175 4.71 -5.97 -11.51
N PHE A 176 5.41 -7.10 -11.51
CA PHE A 176 5.10 -8.23 -12.38
C PHE A 176 4.66 -9.40 -11.52
N THR A 177 3.54 -10.02 -11.88
CA THR A 177 3.04 -11.20 -11.18
C THR A 177 2.80 -12.31 -12.20
N VAL A 178 3.23 -13.52 -11.85
CA VAL A 178 2.88 -14.74 -12.58
C VAL A 178 2.23 -15.68 -11.58
N SER A 179 1.09 -16.27 -11.97
CA SER A 179 0.36 -17.22 -11.15
C SER A 179 0.05 -18.49 -11.94
N LEU A 180 0.08 -19.62 -11.22
CA LEU A 180 -0.34 -20.93 -11.71
C LEU A 180 -1.33 -21.49 -10.69
N GLU A 181 -2.53 -21.79 -11.15
CA GLU A 181 -3.59 -22.41 -10.36
C GLU A 181 -3.92 -23.78 -10.98
N ALA A 182 -3.96 -24.82 -10.14
CA ALA A 182 -4.47 -26.13 -10.53
C ALA A 182 -5.89 -26.28 -9.97
N ARG A 183 -6.88 -26.48 -10.85
CA ARG A 183 -8.25 -26.79 -10.44
C ARG A 183 -8.33 -28.28 -10.13
N LEU A 184 -8.75 -28.60 -8.91
CA LEU A 184 -9.03 -29.96 -8.45
C LEU A 184 -10.39 -30.45 -8.95
#